data_AF-A0A1M5MY05-F1
#
_entry.id   AF-A0A1M5MY05-F1
#
_cell.length_a   1.000
_cell.length_b   1.000
_cell.length_c   1.000
_cell.angle_alpha   90.00
_cell.angle_beta   90.00
_cell.angle_gamma   90.00
#
_symmetry.space_group_name_H-M   'P 1'
#
loop_
_entity.id
_entity.type
_entity.pdbx_description
1 polymer ?
#
loop_
_entity_poly.entity_id
_entity_poly.type
_entity_poly.pdbx_seq_one_letter_code
_entity_poly.pdbx_strand_id
1 'polypeptide(L)' 'MQFDLAHAIVAGLLILGVVHWMERAGWYVRHKDGGPRWSWPLFGAVFVVIFVLNLVWP' A
#
# COMPACT_ATOMS: atom_id res chain seq x y z
N MET A 1 -16.30 -15.05 0.16
CA MET A 1 -17.17 -14.54 -0.92
C MET A 1 -17.93 -13.27 -0.54
N GLN A 2 -18.75 -13.21 0.54
CA GLN A 2 -19.42 -11.94 0.91
C GLN A 2 -18.53 -10.97 1.73
N PHE A 3 -17.53 -11.50 2.45
CA PHE A 3 -16.52 -10.68 3.15
C PHE A 3 -15.39 -10.16 2.24
N ASP A 4 -15.29 -10.63 0.98
CA ASP A 4 -14.26 -10.22 0.03
C ASP A 4 -14.36 -8.74 -0.34
N LEU A 5 -15.58 -8.20 -0.48
CA LEU A 5 -15.76 -6.82 -0.92
C LEU A 5 -15.31 -5.83 0.17
N ALA A 6 -15.68 -6.09 1.42
CA ALA A 6 -15.25 -5.26 2.55
C ALA A 6 -13.73 -5.33 2.72
N HIS A 7 -13.16 -6.53 2.62
CA HIS A 7 -11.72 -6.71 2.64
C HIS A 7 -11.00 -5.98 1.52
N ALA A 8 -11.49 -6.09 0.28
CA ALA A 8 -10.90 -5.42 -0.87
C ALA A 8 -10.96 -3.89 -0.72
N ILE A 9 -12.06 -3.36 -0.17
CA ILE A 9 -12.20 -1.93 0.13
C ILE A 9 -11.17 -1.50 1.19
N VAL A 10 -11.06 -2.24 2.29
CA VAL A 10 -10.12 -1.94 3.38
C VAL A 10 -8.68 -2.03 2.89
N ALA A 11 -8.33 -3.08 2.13
CA ALA A 11 -7.02 -3.24 1.51
C ALA A 11 -6.70 -2.09 0.54
N GLY A 12 -7.66 -1.69 -0.30
CA GLY A 12 -7.51 -0.57 -1.22
C GLY A 12 -7.25 0.75 -0.48
N LEU A 13 -8.02 1.03 0.57
CA LEU A 13 -7.81 2.22 1.41
C LEU A 13 -6.45 2.20 2.11
N LEU A 14 -6.02 1.05 2.60
CA LEU A 14 -4.71 0.88 3.23
C LEU A 14 -3.57 1.12 2.24
N ILE A 15 -3.65 0.55 1.03
CA ILE A 15 -2.63 0.76 -0.02
C ILE A 15 -2.55 2.25 -0.38
N LEU A 16 -3.69 2.91 -0.60
CA LEU A 16 -3.71 4.35 -0.89
C LEU A 16 -3.13 5.18 0.26
N GLY A 17 -3.47 4.83 1.50
CA GLY A 17 -2.94 5.46 2.70
C GLY A 17 -1.42 5.32 2.80
N VAL A 18 -0.89 4.10 2.58
CA VAL A 18 0.55 3.82 2.60
C VAL A 18 1.27 4.60 1.52
N VAL A 19 0.77 4.61 0.28
CA VAL A 19 1.36 5.38 -0.81
C VAL A 19 1.42 6.87 -0.45
N HIS A 20 0.33 7.42 0.10
CA HIS A 20 0.27 8.82 0.52
C HIS A 20 1.24 9.14 1.66
N TRP A 21 1.34 8.27 2.66
CA TRP A 21 2.28 8.42 3.77
C TRP A 21 3.73 8.33 3.31
N MET A 22 4.05 7.41 2.41
CA MET A 22 5.41 7.25 1.88
C MET A 22 5.84 8.41 0.98
N GLU A 23 4.91 8.93 0.18
CA GLU A 23 5.13 10.16 -0.61
C GLU A 23 5.42 11.34 0.33
N ARG A 24 4.65 11.48 1.41
CA ARG A 24 4.81 12.56 2.40
C ARG A 24 6.07 12.41 3.26
N ALA A 25 6.50 11.18 3.54
CA ALA A 25 7.74 10.88 4.26
C ALA A 25 9.00 11.05 3.39
N GLY A 26 8.85 11.30 2.08
CA GLY A 26 9.95 11.38 1.13
C GLY A 26 10.61 10.03 0.83
N TRP A 27 10.01 8.92 1.28
CA TRP A 27 10.50 7.55 1.05
C TRP A 27 10.04 6.98 -0.30
N TYR A 28 9.13 7.68 -0.97
CA TYR A 28 8.64 7.37 -2.29
C TYR A 28 8.49 8.65 -3.11
N VAL A 29 9.01 8.66 -4.33
CA VAL A 29 8.78 9.70 -5.31
C VAL A 29 7.95 9.10 -6.43
N ARG A 30 6.82 9.73 -6.75
CA ARG A 30 5.98 9.28 -7.85
C ARG A 30 6.76 9.34 -9.16
N HIS A 31 6.52 8.35 -10.01
CA HIS A 31 7.17 8.29 -11.31
C HIS A 31 6.90 9.52 -12.17
N LYS A 32 5.70 10.13 -12.06
CA LYS A 32 5.36 11.37 -12.78
C LYS A 32 6.27 12.55 -12.42
N ASP A 33 6.86 12.53 -11.23
CA ASP A 33 7.68 13.61 -10.68
C ASP A 33 9.18 13.31 -10.82
N GLY A 34 9.55 12.37 -11.70
CA GLY A 34 10.95 11.96 -11.95
C GLY A 34 11.43 10.79 -11.09
N GLY A 35 10.54 10.18 -10.29
CA GLY A 35 10.87 9.00 -9.48
C GLY A 35 11.05 7.71 -10.30
N PRO A 36 11.72 6.68 -9.74
CA PRO A 36 11.90 5.39 -10.41
C PRO A 36 10.56 4.67 -10.61
N ARG A 37 10.39 4.01 -11.77
CA ARG A 37 9.18 3.25 -12.12
C ARG A 37 8.90 2.10 -11.14
N TRP A 38 9.96 1.54 -10.56
CA TRP A 38 9.88 0.52 -9.51
C TRP A 38 10.45 1.08 -8.20
N SER A 39 9.68 0.99 -7.13
CA SER A 39 10.09 1.43 -5.80
C SER A 39 10.05 0.24 -4.84
N TRP A 40 11.21 -0.34 -4.57
CA TRP A 40 11.41 -1.32 -3.50
C TRP A 40 10.85 -0.90 -2.13
N PRO A 41 11.02 0.37 -1.66
CA PRO A 41 10.43 0.76 -0.40
C PRO A 41 8.90 0.76 -0.44
N LEU A 42 8.29 1.16 -1.57
CA LEU A 42 6.84 1.12 -1.73
C LEU A 42 6.31 -0.31 -1.72
N PHE A 43 6.98 -1.20 -2.45
CA PHE A 43 6.63 -2.62 -2.48
C PHE A 43 6.71 -3.24 -1.09
N GLY A 44 7.79 -2.98 -0.35
CA GLY A 44 7.96 -3.50 1.01
C GLY A 44 6.88 -3.00 1.96
N ALA A 45 6.54 -1.70 1.92
CA ALA A 45 5.51 -1.14 2.78
C ALA A 45 4.12 -1.73 2.47
N VAL A 46 3.76 -1.83 1.19
CA VAL A 46 2.49 -2.45 0.76
C VAL A 46 2.43 -3.92 1.18
N PHE A 47 3.53 -4.66 1.02
CA PHE A 47 3.61 -6.06 1.43
C PHE A 47 3.39 -6.23 2.93
N VAL A 48 4.07 -5.44 3.76
CA VAL A 48 3.90 -5.48 5.23
C VAL A 48 2.47 -5.18 5.62
N VAL A 49 1.86 -4.16 5.02
CA VAL A 49 0.48 -3.75 5.36
C VAL A 49 -0.53 -4.83 4.96
N ILE A 50 -0.40 -5.41 3.76
CA ILE A 50 -1.27 -6.50 3.31
C ILE A 50 -1.06 -7.77 4.14
N PHE A 51 0.18 -8.06 4.53
CA PHE A 51 0.51 -9.19 5.39
C PHE A 51 -0.11 -9.05 6.78
N VAL A 52 0.01 -7.86 7.40
CA VAL A 52 -0.63 -7.56 8.70
C VAL A 52 -2.15 -7.62 8.57
N LEU A 53 -2.71 -7.08 7.48
CA LEU A 53 -4.14 -7.17 7.23
C LEU A 53 -4.62 -8.62 7.17
N ASN A 54 -3.94 -9.48 6.39
CA ASN A 54 -4.26 -10.90 6.27
C ASN A 54 -4.02 -11.68 7.58
N LEU A 55 -3.08 -11.23 8.43
CA LEU A 55 -2.81 -11.86 9.71
C LEU A 55 -3.92 -11.54 10.73
N VAL A 56 -4.40 -10.30 10.76
CA VAL A 56 -5.49 -9.88 11.66
C VAL A 56 -6.84 -10.37 11.13
N TRP A 57 -7.02 -10.35 9.82
CA TRP A 57 -8.26 -10.70 9.14
C TRP A 57 -7.95 -11.42 7.81
N PRO A 58 -7.92 -12.77 7.84
CA PRO A 58 -7.73 -13.59 6.64
C PRO A 58 -9.00 -13.70 5.79
#